data_AF-A0A6N7QVN2-F1
#
_entry.id   AF-A0A6N7QVN2-F1
#
_cell.length_a   1.000
_cell.length_b   1.000
_cell.length_c   1.000
_cell.angle_alpha   90.00
_cell.angle_beta   90.00
_cell.angle_gamma   90.00
#
_symmetry.space_group_name_H-M   'P 1'
#
loop_
_entity.id
_entity.type
_entity.pdbx_description
1 polymer ?
#
loop_
_entity_poly.entity_id
_entity_poly.type
_entity_poly.pdbx_seq_one_letter_code
_entity_poly.pdbx_strand_id
1 'polypeptide(L)' 'MQSIVEFFRNIPRKKCSKCGNDIVEQADCYHNICDNCSHPAI' A
#
# COMPACT_ATOMS: atom_id res chain seq x y z
N MET A 1 19.04 9.66 17.88
CA MET A 1 18.01 8.65 18.19
C MET A 1 16.71 9.14 17.57
N GLN A 2 16.19 8.47 16.53
CA GLN A 2 14.90 8.86 15.96
C GLN A 2 13.79 8.43 16.91
N SER A 3 12.78 9.27 17.12
CA SER A 3 11.64 8.91 17.96
C SER A 3 10.79 7.87 17.24
N ILE A 4 10.10 7.03 18.01
CA ILE A 4 9.18 6.04 17.43
C ILE A 4 8.04 6.70 16.64
N VAL A 5 7.68 7.94 16.99
CA VAL A 5 6.69 8.75 16.25
C VAL A 5 7.22 9.12 14.87
N GLU A 6 8.49 9.52 14.77
CA GLU A 6 9.13 9.82 13.48
C GLU A 6 9.27 8.58 12.60
N PHE A 7 9.43 7.39 13.18
CA PHE A 7 9.38 6.13 12.43
C PHE A 7 8.01 5.92 11.78
N PHE A 8 6.92 6.05 12.55
CA PHE A 8 5.57 5.87 12.02
C PHE A 8 5.20 6.91 10.95
N ARG A 9 5.66 8.16 11.08
CA ARG A 9 5.46 9.21 10.05
C ARG A 9 6.17 8.90 8.74
N ASN A 10 7.26 8.16 8.78
CA ASN A 10 8.06 7.79 7.63
C ASN A 10 7.79 6.38 7.11
N ILE A 11 6.68 5.73 7.53
CA ILE A 11 6.31 4.43 6.99
C ILE A 11 6.03 4.58 5.48
N PRO A 12 6.70 3.80 4.63
CA PRO A 12 6.46 3.85 3.20
C PRO A 12 5.04 3.39 2.89
N ARG A 13 4.46 4.00 1.86
CA ARG A 13 3.16 3.58 1.31
C ARG A 13 3.22 2.12 0.89
N LYS A 14 2.11 1.40 1.07
CA LYS A 14 1.99 -0.01 0.66
C LYS A 14 2.13 -0.11 -0.86
N LYS A 15 3.05 -0.95 -1.34
CA LYS A 15 3.25 -1.18 -2.78
C LYS A 15 2.53 -2.46 -3.23
N CYS A 16 1.97 -2.42 -4.44
CA CYS A 16 1.33 -3.58 -5.07
C CYS A 16 2.39 -4.62 -5.46
N SER A 17 2.19 -5.87 -5.07
CA SER A 17 3.12 -6.96 -5.42
C SER A 17 3.12 -7.32 -6.91
N LYS A 18 2.11 -6.88 -7.69
CA LYS A 18 1.98 -7.19 -9.13
C LYS A 18 2.58 -6.10 -10.02
N CYS A 19 2.30 -4.83 -9.72
CA CYS A 19 2.70 -3.71 -10.58
C CYS A 19 3.69 -2.74 -9.92
N GLY A 20 3.99 -2.89 -8.62
CA GLY A 20 4.91 -2.01 -7.89
C GLY A 20 4.38 -0.61 -7.59
N ASN A 21 3.16 -0.26 -8.03
CA ASN A 21 2.54 1.03 -7.74
C ASN A 21 2.06 1.14 -6.30
N ASP A 22 1.88 2.37 -5.83
CA ASP A 22 1.25 2.63 -4.54
C ASP A 22 -0.19 2.11 -4.52
N ILE A 23 -0.51 1.30 -3.52
CA ILE A 23 -1.89 0.89 -3.23
C ILE A 23 -2.57 2.10 -2.59
N VAL A 24 -3.50 2.68 -3.33
CA VAL A 24 -4.45 3.68 -2.80
C VAL A 24 -5.35 2.97 -1.81
N GLU A 25 -5.61 3.59 -0.66
CA GLU A 25 -6.29 2.98 0.48
C GLU A 25 -7.54 2.20 0.06
N GLN A 26 -7.51 0.89 0.34
CA GLN A 26 -8.64 -0.01 0.18
C GLN A 26 -9.27 -0.19 1.57
N ALA A 27 -10.61 -0.22 1.65
CA ALA A 27 -11.31 -0.49 2.90
C ALA A 27 -10.89 -1.83 3.53
N ASP A 28 -10.49 -2.80 2.69
CA ASP A 28 -9.96 -4.10 3.08
C ASP A 28 -8.41 -4.12 2.97
N CYS A 29 -7.73 -3.60 4.00
CA CYS A 29 -6.26 -3.49 4.06
C CYS A 29 -5.48 -4.82 4.00
N TYR A 30 -6.15 -5.97 3.92
CA TYR A 30 -5.53 -7.30 3.88
C TYR A 30 -4.91 -7.66 2.53
N HIS A 31 -5.26 -6.96 1.45
CA HIS A 31 -4.82 -7.34 0.11
C HIS A 31 -3.50 -6.66 -0.30
N ASN A 32 -2.53 -7.42 -0.84
CA ASN A 32 -1.23 -6.91 -1.30
C ASN A 32 -1.20 -6.57 -2.80
N ILE A 33 -2.35 -6.61 -3.46
CA ILE A 33 -2.53 -6.30 -4.88
C ILE A 33 -3.47 -5.09 -4.96
N CYS A 34 -3.15 -4.09 -5.80
CA CYS A 34 -4.02 -2.92 -5.95
C CYS A 34 -5.30 -3.26 -6.72
N ASP A 35 -6.32 -2.41 -6.58
CA ASP A 35 -7.63 -2.59 -7.19
C ASP A 35 -7.55 -2.80 -8.72
N ASN A 36 -6.76 -1.97 -9.41
CA ASN A 36 -6.49 -2.10 -10.84
C ASN A 36 -5.95 -3.48 -11.26
N CYS A 37 -5.22 -4.14 -10.36
CA CYS A 37 -4.62 -5.46 -10.61
C CYS A 37 -5.51 -6.62 -10.15
N SER A 38 -6.39 -6.38 -9.17
CA SER A 38 -7.33 -7.34 -8.60
C SER A 38 -8.62 -7.44 -9.43
N HIS A 39 -9.13 -6.29 -9.87
CA HIS A 39 -10.30 -6.15 -10.74
C HIS A 39 -9.90 -5.44 -12.04
N PRO A 40 -9.15 -6.09 -12.95
CA PRO A 40 -8.96 -5.56 -14.28
C PRO A 40 -10.35 -5.44 -14.91
N ALA A 41 -10.81 -4.20 -15.16
CA ALA A 41 -12.01 -3.97 -15.94
C ALA A 41 -11.84 -4.69 -17.28
N ILE A 42 -12.71 -5.68 -17.52
CA ILE A 42 -12.78 -6.45 -18.77
C ILE A 42 -13.27 -5.54 -19.89
#